data_AF-A0A662E9C4-F1
#
_entry.id   AF-A0A662E9C4-F1
#
_cell.length_a   1.000
_cell.length_b   1.000
_cell.length_c   1.000
_cell.angle_alpha   90.00
_cell.angle_beta   90.00
_cell.angle_gamma   90.00
#
_symmetry.space_group_name_H-M   'P 1'
#
loop_
_entity.id
_entity.type
_entity.pdbx_description
1 polymer ?
#
loop_
_entity_poly.entity_id
_entity_poly.type
_entity_poly.pdbx_seq_one_letter_code
_entity_poly.pdbx_strand_id
1 'polypeptide(L)'
;MVNVAREAMISIGCIQAQRCHNDRCPTGVATQNPWFVRGLDPELKSERLASFVITLRKELLALSRACGVEHPSLVTLDHIDVVDDRFGATSSREVFGYEPDWGTPSIDPTR
;
A
#
# COMPACT_ATOMS: atom_id res chain seq x y z
N MET A 1 -8.17 7.29 -3.74
CA MET A 1 -7.57 7.30 -2.39
C MET A 1 -6.89 5.95 -2.18
N VAL A 2 -5.67 5.92 -1.62
CA VAL A 2 -4.93 4.66 -1.35
C VAL A 2 -4.88 4.44 0.16
N ASN A 3 -5.33 3.28 0.61
CA ASN A 3 -5.33 2.91 2.03
C ASN A 3 -4.14 2.00 2.32
N VAL A 4 -3.34 2.36 3.33
CA VAL A 4 -2.20 1.57 3.80
C VAL A 4 -2.39 1.27 5.28
N ALA A 5 -2.16 0.02 5.67
CA ALA A 5 -2.31 -0.41 7.06
C ALA A 5 -1.15 -1.31 7.47
N ARG A 6 -0.96 -2.42 6.76
CA ARG A 6 0.09 -3.39 7.06
C ARG A 6 1.48 -2.79 6.90
N GLU A 7 1.69 -2.04 5.82
CA GLU A 7 2.94 -1.38 5.48
C GLU A 7 3.29 -0.32 6.52
N ALA A 8 2.29 0.46 6.94
CA ALA A 8 2.43 1.43 8.03
C ALA A 8 2.76 0.75 9.36
N MET A 9 2.15 -0.41 9.67
CA MET A 9 2.53 -1.19 10.85
C MET A 9 3.98 -1.70 10.77
N ILE A 10 4.44 -2.13 9.58
CA ILE A 10 5.82 -2.57 9.35
C ILE A 10 6.78 -1.39 9.53
N SER A 11 6.45 -0.19 9.03
CA SER A 11 7.30 0.99 9.16
C SER A 11 7.53 1.36 10.62
N ILE A 12 6.54 1.17 11.50
CA ILE A 12 6.66 1.39 12.95
C ILE A 12 7.18 0.18 13.74
N GLY A 13 7.49 -0.95 13.08
CA GLY A 13 8.19 -2.09 13.69
C GLY A 13 7.41 -3.39 13.81
N CYS A 14 6.31 -3.58 13.08
CA CYS A 14 5.69 -4.90 12.93
C CYS A 14 6.65 -5.83 12.18
N ILE A 15 6.92 -7.00 12.77
CA ILE A 15 7.78 -8.06 12.20
C ILE A 15 6.98 -9.27 11.74
N GLN A 16 5.66 -9.11 11.57
CA GLN A 16 4.74 -10.19 11.20
C GLN A 16 4.82 -11.44 12.10
N ALA A 17 5.01 -11.25 13.41
CA ALA A 17 5.04 -12.35 14.37
C ALA A 17 3.70 -13.11 14.52
N GLN A 18 2.60 -12.59 13.96
CA GLN A 18 1.24 -13.16 14.01
C GLN A 18 0.70 -13.43 15.43
N ARG A 19 1.19 -12.69 16.44
CA ARG A 19 0.74 -12.75 17.85
C ARG A 19 -0.18 -11.59 18.25
N CYS A 20 -0.82 -10.94 17.28
CA CYS A 20 -1.63 -9.74 17.53
C CYS A 20 -2.89 -10.05 18.36
N HIS A 21 -3.45 -11.25 18.21
CA HIS A 21 -4.74 -11.64 18.79
C HIS A 21 -4.66 -12.05 20.28
N ASN A 22 -3.47 -12.29 20.81
CA ASN A 22 -3.28 -12.82 22.17
C ASN A 22 -2.54 -11.87 23.11
N ASP A 23 -2.46 -10.58 22.74
CA ASP A 23 -1.82 -9.53 23.53
C ASP A 23 -0.32 -9.77 23.81
N ARG A 24 0.37 -10.50 22.93
CA ARG A 24 1.82 -10.80 23.05
C ARG A 24 2.62 -10.36 21.83
N CYS A 25 2.28 -9.20 21.27
CA CYS A 25 3.06 -8.59 20.20
C CYS A 25 4.46 -8.21 20.73
N PRO A 26 5.55 -8.84 20.22
CA PRO A 26 6.88 -8.65 20.79
C PRO A 26 7.47 -7.26 20.52
N THR A 27 6.91 -6.52 19.56
CA THR A 27 7.39 -5.19 19.17
C THR A 27 6.51 -4.05 19.67
N GLY A 28 5.49 -4.35 20.47
CA GLY A 28 4.63 -3.34 21.09
C GLY A 28 3.55 -2.75 20.18
N VAL A 29 3.50 -3.12 18.90
CA VAL A 29 2.57 -2.54 17.91
C VAL A 29 1.10 -2.89 18.18
N ALA A 30 0.82 -4.13 18.60
CA ALA A 30 -0.53 -4.64 18.80
C ALA A 30 -0.65 -5.36 20.15
N THR A 31 -0.56 -4.60 21.24
CA THR A 31 -0.64 -5.10 22.62
C THR A 31 -1.01 -3.97 23.58
N GLN A 32 -1.74 -4.31 24.62
CA GLN A 32 -2.06 -3.46 25.77
C GLN A 32 -1.16 -3.76 26.97
N ASN A 33 -0.29 -4.77 26.89
CA ASN A 33 0.63 -5.14 27.96
C ASN A 33 1.73 -4.07 28.13
N PRO A 34 1.85 -3.40 29.29
CA PRO A 34 2.82 -2.34 29.51
C PRO A 34 4.28 -2.74 29.31
N TRP A 35 4.61 -4.03 29.45
CA TRP A 35 5.96 -4.53 29.19
C TRP A 35 6.29 -4.50 27.70
N PHE A 36 5.34 -4.91 26.84
CA PHE A 36 5.55 -4.97 25.39
C PHE A 36 5.36 -3.62 24.70
N VAL A 37 4.41 -2.78 25.17
CA VAL A 37 4.16 -1.43 24.61
C VAL A 37 5.42 -0.57 24.57
N ARG A 38 6.36 -0.76 25.50
CA ARG A 38 7.66 -0.08 25.53
C ARG A 38 8.48 -0.24 24.24
N GLY A 39 8.21 -1.28 23.43
CA GLY A 39 8.84 -1.45 22.12
C GLY A 39 8.38 -0.45 21.04
N LEU A 40 7.23 0.22 21.28
CA LEU A 40 6.64 1.22 20.40
C LEU A 40 6.88 2.63 20.97
N ASP A 41 8.07 3.18 20.69
CA ASP A 41 8.44 4.56 21.02
C ASP A 41 7.86 5.56 19.98
N PRO A 42 6.89 6.41 20.33
CA PRO A 42 6.26 7.32 19.37
C PRO A 42 7.23 8.33 18.74
N GLU A 43 8.25 8.79 19.46
CA GLU A 43 9.21 9.78 18.95
C GLU A 43 10.05 9.15 17.83
N LEU A 44 10.55 7.93 18.04
CA LEU A 44 11.33 7.23 17.03
C LEU A 44 10.48 6.65 15.89
N LYS A 45 9.32 6.06 16.20
CA LYS A 45 8.52 5.33 15.19
C LYS A 45 7.73 6.26 14.29
N SER A 46 7.35 7.46 14.75
CA SER A 46 6.66 8.45 13.92
C SER A 46 7.55 8.92 12.77
N GLU A 47 8.84 9.19 13.01
CA GLU A 47 9.81 9.55 11.98
C GLU A 47 9.96 8.46 10.89
N ARG A 48 9.92 7.19 11.30
CA ARG A 48 9.94 6.05 10.37
C ARG A 48 8.66 5.98 9.53
N LEU A 49 7.50 6.22 10.13
CA LEU A 49 6.23 6.28 9.42
C LEU A 49 6.20 7.47 8.43
N ALA A 50 6.67 8.65 8.85
CA ALA A 50 6.78 9.81 7.99
C ALA A 50 7.69 9.53 6.79
N SER A 51 8.85 8.92 7.02
CA SER A 51 9.78 8.49 5.96
C SER A 51 9.14 7.49 4.99
N PHE A 52 8.35 6.55 5.49
CA PHE A 52 7.57 5.62 4.66
C PHE A 52 6.56 6.37 3.78
N VAL A 53 5.76 7.27 4.35
CA VAL A 53 4.73 8.02 3.60
C VAL A 53 5.35 8.94 2.55
N ILE A 54 6.45 9.62 2.87
CA ILE A 54 7.19 10.47 1.92
C ILE A 54 7.72 9.64 0.76
N THR A 55 8.34 8.49 1.05
CA THR A 55 8.87 7.58 0.04
C THR A 55 7.75 7.00 -0.82
N LEU A 56 6.65 6.53 -0.22
CA LEU A 56 5.49 6.01 -0.94
C LEU A 56 4.95 7.05 -1.93
N ARG A 57 4.79 8.31 -1.49
CA ARG A 57 4.37 9.41 -2.38
C ARG A 57 5.35 9.62 -3.53
N LYS A 58 6.65 9.61 -3.25
CA LYS A 58 7.70 9.75 -4.27
C LYS A 58 7.59 8.64 -5.33
N GLU A 59 7.44 7.39 -4.91
CA GLU A 59 7.36 6.24 -5.81
C GLU A 59 6.07 6.27 -6.66
N LEU A 60 4.93 6.66 -6.08
CA LEU A 60 3.69 6.84 -6.86
C LEU A 60 3.84 7.91 -7.96
N LEU A 61 4.55 9.01 -7.67
CA LEU A 61 4.84 10.03 -8.67
C LEU A 61 5.86 9.55 -9.71
N ALA A 62 6.80 8.68 -9.33
CA ALA A 62 7.73 8.07 -10.28
C ALA A 62 6.99 7.14 -11.25
N LEU A 63 6.09 6.30 -10.74
CA LEU A 63 5.20 5.44 -11.55
C LEU A 63 4.37 6.27 -12.54
N SER A 64 3.76 7.37 -12.08
CA SER A 64 2.96 8.25 -12.95
C SER A 64 3.75 8.77 -14.14
N ARG A 65 4.99 9.21 -13.89
CA ARG A 65 5.91 9.69 -14.94
C ARG A 65 6.31 8.58 -15.90
N ALA A 66 6.55 7.37 -15.38
CA ALA A 66 6.87 6.21 -16.22
C ALA A 66 5.70 5.84 -17.15
N CYS A 67 4.46 5.96 -16.66
CA CYS A 67 3.25 5.73 -17.46
C CYS A 67 2.87 6.93 -18.36
N GLY A 68 3.57 8.07 -18.28
CA GLY A 68 3.28 9.25 -19.09
C GLY A 68 2.03 10.03 -18.67
N VAL A 69 1.59 9.90 -17.41
CA VAL A 69 0.39 10.58 -16.89
C VAL A 69 0.73 11.61 -15.81
N GLU A 70 -0.09 12.68 -15.72
CA GLU A 70 0.17 13.82 -14.83
C GLU A 70 -0.07 13.51 -13.35
N HIS A 71 -0.94 12.54 -13.05
CA HIS A 71 -1.34 12.19 -11.69
C HIS A 71 -1.44 10.67 -11.49
N PRO A 72 -1.01 10.11 -10.33
CA PRO A 72 -1.04 8.66 -10.09
C PRO A 72 -2.41 8.01 -10.23
N SER A 73 -3.50 8.76 -10.02
CA SER A 73 -4.86 8.23 -10.21
C SER A 73 -5.24 7.98 -11.67
N LEU A 74 -4.43 8.44 -12.62
CA LEU A 74 -4.64 8.24 -14.05
C LEU A 74 -3.90 7.00 -14.57
N VAL A 75 -3.12 6.32 -13.72
CA VAL A 75 -2.51 5.04 -14.06
C VAL A 75 -3.60 3.97 -14.07
N THR A 76 -4.04 3.60 -15.27
CA THR A 76 -4.99 2.51 -15.52
C THR A 76 -4.27 1.19 -15.79
N LEU A 77 -5.01 0.08 -15.80
CA LEU A 77 -4.49 -1.24 -16.20
C LEU A 77 -4.05 -1.31 -17.67
N ASP A 78 -4.34 -0.31 -18.50
CA ASP A 78 -3.81 -0.23 -19.88
C ASP A 78 -2.30 0.08 -19.90
N HIS A 79 -1.75 0.57 -18.80
CA HIS A 79 -0.31 0.87 -18.68
C HIS A 79 0.52 -0.31 -18.16
N ILE A 80 -0.12 -1.47 -17.89
CA ILE A 80 0.51 -2.59 -17.19
C ILE A 80 0.19 -3.90 -17.92
N ASP A 81 1.24 -4.62 -18.32
CA ASP A 81 1.12 -5.97 -18.87
C ASP A 81 1.57 -7.02 -17.84
N VAL A 82 0.90 -8.17 -17.86
CA VAL A 82 1.34 -9.38 -17.16
C VAL A 82 2.14 -10.23 -18.14
N VAL A 83 3.37 -10.56 -17.75
CA VAL A 83 4.26 -11.44 -18.52
C VAL A 83 4.22 -12.84 -17.94
N ASP A 84 4.00 -13.84 -18.79
CA ASP A 84 3.94 -15.25 -18.41
C ASP A 84 5.30 -15.97 -18.52
N ASP A 85 5.32 -17.26 -18.17
CA ASP A 85 6.50 -18.13 -18.21
C ASP A 85 7.02 -18.43 -19.62
N ARG A 86 6.22 -18.13 -20.65
CA ARG A 86 6.54 -18.28 -22.08
C ARG A 86 6.89 -16.94 -22.74
N PHE A 87 7.11 -15.89 -21.95
CA PHE A 87 7.34 -14.52 -22.41
C PHE A 87 6.18 -13.94 -23.23
N GLY A 88 4.97 -14.49 -23.09
CA GLY A 88 3.75 -13.85 -23.56
C GLY A 88 3.43 -12.65 -22.69
N ALA A 89 2.98 -11.56 -23.31
CA ALA A 89 2.50 -10.36 -22.61
C ALA A 89 1.00 -10.22 -22.85
N THR A 90 0.22 -10.12 -21.78
CA THR A 90 -1.22 -9.86 -21.83
C THR A 90 -1.52 -8.63 -21.01
N SER A 91 -2.40 -7.75 -21.51
CA SER A 91 -2.81 -6.58 -20.75
C SER A 91 -3.42 -7.00 -19.41
N SER A 92 -3.03 -6.33 -18.33
CA SER A 92 -3.60 -6.57 -17.00
C SER A 92 -5.12 -6.41 -16.99
N ARG A 93 -5.65 -5.53 -17.85
CA ARG A 93 -7.09 -5.37 -18.04
C ARG A 93 -7.77 -6.69 -18.40
N GLU A 94 -7.23 -7.40 -19.39
CA GLU A 94 -7.78 -8.67 -19.88
C GLU A 94 -7.61 -9.77 -18.83
N VAL A 95 -6.42 -9.85 -18.21
CA VAL A 95 -6.13 -10.85 -17.18
C VAL A 95 -7.10 -10.76 -16.00
N PHE A 96 -7.45 -9.55 -15.57
CA PHE A 96 -8.35 -9.33 -14.44
C PHE A 96 -9.81 -9.08 -14.83
N GLY A 97 -10.15 -9.08 -16.13
CA GLY A 97 -11.49 -8.78 -16.62
C GLY A 97 -11.98 -7.39 -16.18
N TYR A 98 -11.11 -6.39 -16.22
CA TYR A 98 -11.37 -5.06 -15.66
C TYR A 98 -12.09 -4.15 -16.67
N GLU A 99 -13.32 -3.77 -16.35
CA GLU A 99 -14.10 -2.90 -17.24
C GLU A 99 -13.55 -1.46 -17.24
N PRO A 100 -13.64 -0.71 -18.37
CA PRO A 100 -13.10 0.65 -18.50
C PRO A 100 -13.61 1.66 -17.47
N ASP A 101 -14.83 1.48 -16.98
CA ASP A 101 -15.51 2.39 -16.06
C ASP A 101 -15.18 2.11 -14.58
N TRP A 102 -14.57 0.97 -14.24
CA TRP A 102 -14.28 0.63 -12.84
C TRP A 102 -13.17 1.49 -12.22
N GLY A 103 -12.31 2.07 -13.05
CA GLY A 103 -11.16 2.88 -12.62
C GLY A 103 -11.49 4.36 -12.43
N THR A 104 -12.67 4.80 -12.88
CA THR A 104 -13.09 6.20 -12.79
C THR A 104 -14.10 6.37 -11.66
N PRO A 105 -14.12 7.54 -10.99
CA PRO A 105 -15.19 7.84 -10.05
C PRO A 105 -16.55 7.69 -10.75
N SER A 106 -17.52 7.06 -10.08
CA SER A 106 -18.87 6.97 -10.62
C SER A 106 -19.39 8.36 -10.94
N ILE A 107 -19.88 8.54 -12.16
CA ILE A 107 -20.42 9.83 -12.64
C ILE A 107 -21.74 10.16 -11.92
N ASP A 108 -22.32 9.20 -11.19
CA ASP A 108 -23.54 9.37 -10.40
C ASP A 108 -23.25 10.18 -9.11
N PRO A 109 -23.79 11.40 -8.99
CA PRO A 109 -23.64 12.23 -7.80
C PRO A 109 -24.51 11.78 -6.61
N THR A 110 -25.34 10.74 -6.77
CA THR A 110 -26.30 10.26 -5.75
C THR A 110 -25.87 8.98 -5.03
N ARG A 111 -24.66 8.48 -5.28
CA ARG A 111 -24.06 7.32 -4.61
C ARG A 111 -22.88 7.68 -3.72
#